data_AF-A0A0H4VPJ1-F1
#
_entry.id   AF-A0A0H4VPJ1-F1
#
_cell.length_a   1.000
_cell.length_b   1.000
_cell.length_c   1.000
_cell.angle_alpha   90.00
_cell.angle_beta   90.00
_cell.angle_gamma   90.00
#
_symmetry.space_group_name_H-M   'P 1'
#
loop_
_entity.id
_entity.type
_entity.pdbx_description
1 polymer ?
#
loop_
_entity_poly.entity_id
_entity_poly.type
_entity_poly.pdbx_seq_one_letter_code
_entity_poly.pdbx_strand_id
1 'polypeptide(L)'
;MRNEYKALLIGFLAVVVLDTVGSIASNQFDFNYNLLWPGSYLIYGAVSFQVTKRSQLKKGILFSVITGLFDATIGLTISTYLQANIGLEHEMTTGYWVIAVLVNSVFVAIVGLIAGRIAIWKNKNRINAQQVA
;
A
#
# COMPACT_ATOMS: atom_id res chain seq x y z
N MET A 1 -11.04 12.50 -14.98
CA MET A 1 -9.82 11.87 -14.43
C MET A 1 -9.52 10.56 -15.13
N ARG A 2 -8.26 10.31 -15.54
CA ARG A 2 -7.84 8.99 -16.04
C ARG A 2 -8.08 7.93 -14.95
N ASN A 3 -8.48 6.74 -15.39
CA ASN A 3 -8.82 5.61 -14.53
C ASN A 3 -7.66 5.11 -13.64
N GLU A 4 -6.42 5.44 -13.99
CA GLU A 4 -5.21 5.15 -13.20
C GLU A 4 -5.19 5.97 -11.90
N TYR A 5 -5.45 7.28 -11.97
CA TYR A 5 -5.47 8.17 -10.80
C TYR A 5 -6.61 7.85 -9.84
N LYS A 6 -7.74 7.35 -10.37
CA LYS A 6 -8.83 6.86 -9.51
C LYS A 6 -8.36 5.70 -8.62
N ALA A 7 -7.56 4.77 -9.15
CA ALA A 7 -7.03 3.66 -8.37
C ALA A 7 -6.06 4.17 -7.28
N LEU A 8 -5.24 5.17 -7.59
CA LEU A 8 -4.35 5.81 -6.62
C LEU A 8 -5.12 6.49 -5.49
N LEU A 9 -6.15 7.29 -5.81
CA LEU A 9 -6.97 7.97 -4.81
C LEU A 9 -7.74 6.99 -3.91
N ILE A 10 -8.26 5.90 -4.48
CA ILE A 10 -8.88 4.81 -3.70
C ILE A 10 -7.83 4.17 -2.79
N GLY A 11 -6.61 3.98 -3.26
CA GLY A 11 -5.49 3.50 -2.45
C GLY A 11 -5.20 4.40 -1.25
N PHE A 12 -5.07 5.70 -1.47
CA PHE A 12 -4.88 6.68 -0.38
C PHE A 12 -6.02 6.65 0.63
N LEU A 13 -7.27 6.61 0.15
CA LEU A 13 -8.43 6.52 1.03
C LEU A 13 -8.41 5.22 1.84
N ALA A 14 -8.06 4.10 1.22
CA ALA A 14 -7.96 2.80 1.89
C ALA A 14 -6.86 2.80 2.98
N VAL A 15 -5.72 3.44 2.72
CA VAL A 15 -4.65 3.64 3.71
C VAL A 15 -5.19 4.45 4.90
N VAL A 16 -5.77 5.63 4.64
CA VAL A 16 -6.34 6.47 5.71
C VAL A 16 -7.36 5.71 6.55
N VAL A 17 -8.24 4.93 5.92
CA VAL A 17 -9.24 4.11 6.63
C VAL A 17 -8.56 3.03 7.46
N LEU A 18 -7.61 2.29 6.88
CA LEU A 18 -6.87 1.25 7.58
C LEU A 18 -6.13 1.81 8.79
N ASP A 19 -5.43 2.93 8.63
CA ASP A 19 -4.64 3.53 9.70
C ASP A 19 -5.52 4.14 10.79
N THR A 20 -6.62 4.80 10.41
CA THR A 20 -7.55 5.39 11.38
C THR A 20 -8.22 4.31 12.21
N VAL A 21 -8.84 3.33 11.56
CA VAL A 21 -9.55 2.23 12.25
C VAL A 21 -8.55 1.37 13.01
N GLY A 22 -7.40 1.09 12.41
CA GLY A 22 -6.33 0.31 12.99
C GLY A 22 -5.75 0.95 14.24
N SER A 23 -5.55 2.27 14.25
CA SER A 23 -5.00 3.00 15.39
C SER A 23 -6.00 3.03 16.54
N ILE A 24 -7.28 3.30 16.24
CA ILE A 24 -8.36 3.25 17.25
C ILE A 24 -8.46 1.85 17.85
N ALA A 25 -8.48 0.81 17.01
CA ALA A 25 -8.59 -0.56 17.47
C ALA A 25 -7.35 -0.99 18.27
N SER A 26 -6.15 -0.63 17.83
CA SER A 26 -4.90 -0.95 18.53
C SER A 26 -4.86 -0.33 19.92
N ASN A 27 -5.32 0.91 20.07
CA ASN A 27 -5.42 1.58 21.36
C ASN A 27 -6.54 0.98 22.23
N GLN A 28 -7.71 0.66 21.66
CA GLN A 28 -8.84 0.11 22.44
C GLN A 28 -8.65 -1.34 22.89
N PHE A 29 -8.02 -2.17 22.07
CA PHE A 29 -7.86 -3.60 22.30
C PHE A 29 -6.42 -3.98 22.71
N ASP A 30 -5.54 -2.99 22.90
CA ASP A 30 -4.16 -3.14 23.34
C ASP A 30 -3.31 -4.11 22.50
N PHE A 31 -3.61 -4.22 21.20
CA PHE A 31 -2.79 -5.02 20.28
C PHE A 31 -1.79 -4.15 19.53
N ASN A 32 -0.68 -4.77 19.13
CA ASN A 32 0.38 -4.07 18.41
C ASN A 32 -0.08 -3.64 17.00
N TYR A 33 -0.18 -2.33 16.77
CA TYR A 33 -0.55 -1.69 15.51
C TYR A 33 0.24 -2.22 14.31
N ASN A 34 1.52 -2.56 14.51
CA ASN A 34 2.38 -3.05 13.44
C ASN A 34 1.81 -4.32 12.81
N LEU A 35 1.00 -5.12 13.50
CA LEU A 35 0.35 -6.32 12.95
C LEU A 35 -0.56 -6.02 11.73
N LEU A 36 -0.93 -4.77 11.50
CA LEU A 36 -1.72 -4.33 10.35
C LEU A 36 -0.88 -4.18 9.06
N TRP A 37 0.45 -4.30 9.14
CA TRP A 37 1.36 -4.19 8.00
C TRP A 37 0.92 -5.02 6.77
N PRO A 38 0.41 -6.27 6.88
CA PRO A 38 -0.02 -7.02 5.70
C PRO A 38 -1.18 -6.34 4.96
N GLY A 39 -2.06 -5.66 5.68
CA GLY A 39 -3.19 -4.90 5.11
C GLY A 39 -2.70 -3.78 4.21
N SER A 40 -1.71 -3.00 4.64
CA SER A 40 -1.11 -1.94 3.83
C SER A 40 -0.48 -2.48 2.54
N TYR A 41 0.27 -3.58 2.60
CA TYR A 41 0.84 -4.18 1.39
C TYR A 41 -0.21 -4.73 0.42
N LEU A 42 -1.33 -5.25 0.92
CA LEU A 42 -2.46 -5.62 0.07
C LEU A 42 -3.03 -4.41 -0.66
N ILE A 43 -3.15 -3.26 0.00
CA ILE A 43 -3.59 -2.01 -0.63
C ILE A 43 -2.62 -1.59 -1.74
N TYR A 44 -1.31 -1.55 -1.47
CA TYR A 44 -0.31 -1.15 -2.47
C TYR A 44 -0.31 -2.09 -3.68
N GLY A 45 -0.38 -3.41 -3.43
CA GLY A 45 -0.51 -4.42 -4.46
C GLY A 45 -1.78 -4.25 -5.29
N ALA A 46 -2.92 -3.97 -4.64
CA ALA A 46 -4.18 -3.72 -5.33
C ALA A 46 -4.12 -2.48 -6.23
N VAL A 47 -3.49 -1.39 -5.76
CA VAL A 47 -3.24 -0.19 -6.58
C VAL A 47 -2.40 -0.55 -7.80
N SER A 48 -1.25 -1.21 -7.63
CA SER A 48 -0.39 -1.63 -8.74
C SER A 48 -1.12 -2.53 -9.74
N PHE A 49 -1.87 -3.51 -9.24
CA PHE A 49 -2.64 -4.44 -10.05
C PHE A 49 -3.66 -3.69 -10.92
N GLN A 50 -4.44 -2.78 -10.33
CA GLN A 50 -5.48 -2.04 -11.06
C GLN A 50 -4.90 -1.06 -12.08
N VAL A 51 -3.80 -0.38 -11.74
CA VAL A 51 -3.10 0.54 -12.63
C VAL A 51 -2.48 -0.23 -13.80
N THR A 52 -1.81 -1.36 -13.52
CA THR A 52 -1.16 -2.18 -14.55
C THR A 52 -2.16 -2.79 -15.52
N LYS A 53 -3.34 -3.21 -15.06
CA LYS A 53 -4.43 -3.71 -15.93
C LYS A 53 -4.87 -2.73 -17.02
N ARG A 54 -4.65 -1.43 -16.81
CA ARG A 54 -5.16 -0.35 -17.68
C ARG A 54 -4.02 0.43 -18.36
N SER A 55 -2.78 0.08 -18.08
CA SER A 55 -1.60 0.85 -18.44
C SER A 55 -0.39 -0.06 -18.62
N GLN A 56 0.77 0.36 -18.12
CA GLN A 56 2.02 -0.40 -18.14
C GLN A 56 2.52 -0.72 -16.73
N LEU A 57 3.25 -1.84 -16.62
CA LEU A 57 3.84 -2.32 -15.36
C LEU A 57 4.63 -1.25 -14.61
N LYS A 58 5.44 -0.46 -15.34
CA LYS A 58 6.26 0.62 -14.75
C LYS A 58 5.42 1.62 -13.96
N LYS A 59 4.23 1.98 -14.47
CA LYS A 59 3.32 2.89 -13.76
C LYS A 59 2.67 2.22 -12.55
N GLY A 60 2.32 0.94 -12.64
CA GLY A 60 1.78 0.19 -11.50
C GLY A 60 2.77 0.15 -10.33
N ILE A 61 4.04 -0.16 -10.60
CA ILE A 61 5.11 -0.13 -9.60
C ILE A 61 5.25 1.27 -9.01
N LEU A 62 5.33 2.30 -9.86
CA LEU A 62 5.46 3.69 -9.39
C LEU A 62 4.28 4.10 -8.48
N PHE A 63 3.05 3.74 -8.85
CA PHE A 63 1.86 4.10 -8.07
C PHE A 63 1.79 3.31 -6.75
N SER A 64 2.28 2.06 -6.74
CA SER A 64 2.50 1.29 -5.51
C SER A 64 3.43 2.06 -4.56
N VAL A 65 4.60 2.48 -5.05
CA VAL A 65 5.60 3.22 -4.27
C VAL A 65 5.03 4.54 -3.75
N ILE A 66 4.33 5.31 -4.60
CA ILE A 66 3.66 6.55 -4.17
C ILE A 66 2.64 6.27 -3.06
N THR A 67 1.90 5.16 -3.13
CA THR A 67 0.95 4.76 -2.07
C THR A 67 1.66 4.39 -0.78
N GLY A 68 2.75 3.63 -0.85
CA GLY A 68 3.55 3.30 0.34
C GLY A 68 4.25 4.51 0.97
N LEU A 69 4.66 5.49 0.17
CA LEU A 69 5.19 6.77 0.66
C LEU A 69 4.11 7.62 1.34
N PHE A 70 2.91 7.64 0.77
CA PHE A 70 1.75 8.29 1.37
C PHE A 70 1.41 7.66 2.74
N ASP A 71 1.40 6.34 2.84
CA ASP A 71 1.20 5.63 4.11
C ASP A 71 2.30 5.96 5.13
N ALA A 72 3.57 5.87 4.74
CA ALA A 72 4.70 6.18 5.62
C ALA A 72 4.77 7.65 6.08
N THR A 73 3.96 8.54 5.52
CA THR A 73 3.84 9.96 5.90
C THR A 73 2.51 10.24 6.59
N ILE A 74 1.40 10.14 5.86
CA ILE A 74 0.05 10.45 6.34
C ILE A 74 -0.44 9.37 7.31
N GLY A 75 -0.23 8.09 6.99
CA GLY A 75 -0.60 6.97 7.85
C GLY A 75 0.11 7.01 9.20
N LEU A 76 1.42 7.29 9.16
CA LEU A 76 2.21 7.53 10.37
C LEU A 76 1.71 8.74 11.18
N THR A 77 1.32 9.82 10.51
CA THR A 77 0.76 11.01 11.18
C THR A 77 -0.55 10.66 11.88
N ILE A 78 -1.42 9.89 11.24
CA ILE A 78 -2.70 9.42 11.80
C ILE A 78 -2.45 8.53 13.02
N SER A 79 -1.56 7.54 12.92
CA SER A 79 -1.30 6.60 14.02
C SER A 79 -0.64 7.26 15.22
N THR A 80 0.23 8.24 14.98
CA THR A 80 0.83 9.07 16.04
C THR A 80 -0.23 9.94 16.72
N TYR A 81 -1.09 10.61 15.93
CA TYR A 81 -2.15 11.47 16.47
C TYR A 81 -3.18 10.69 17.30
N LEU A 82 -3.51 9.46 16.87
CA LEU A 82 -4.47 8.57 17.54
C LEU A 82 -3.83 7.71 18.64
N GLN A 83 -2.53 7.90 18.92
CA GLN A 83 -1.78 7.18 19.94
C GLN A 83 -1.91 5.65 19.79
N ALA A 84 -1.71 5.15 18.57
CA ALA A 84 -1.74 3.71 18.30
C ALA A 84 -0.72 2.96 19.19
N ASN A 85 -1.08 1.79 19.69
CA ASN A 85 -0.15 0.96 20.45
C ASN A 85 0.85 0.28 19.50
N ILE A 86 2.01 0.89 19.31
CA ILE A 86 3.10 0.38 18.46
C ILE A 86 4.02 -0.63 19.17
N GLY A 87 3.79 -0.92 20.45
CA GLY A 87 4.47 -1.96 21.23
C GLY A 87 6.00 -1.80 21.37
N LEU A 88 6.54 -0.62 21.09
CA LEU A 88 7.96 -0.29 21.22
C LEU A 88 8.11 1.04 21.95
N GLU A 89 8.92 1.06 23.00
CA GLU A 89 9.33 2.27 23.72
C GLU A 89 10.42 3.07 22.99
N HIS A 90 10.81 2.66 21.77
CA HIS A 90 11.87 3.34 21.03
C HIS A 90 11.37 4.64 20.41
N GLU A 91 12.00 5.75 20.80
CA GLU A 91 11.80 7.03 20.16
C GLU A 91 12.18 6.95 18.67
N MET A 92 11.24 7.35 17.82
CA MET A 92 11.42 7.29 16.38
C MET A 92 12.30 8.45 15.92
N THR A 93 13.61 8.21 15.89
CA THR A 93 14.58 9.19 15.40
C THR A 93 14.40 9.45 13.90
N THR A 94 14.76 10.65 13.44
CA THR A 94 14.70 11.02 12.02
C THR A 94 15.49 10.05 11.14
N GLY A 95 16.67 9.60 11.59
CA GLY A 95 17.49 8.64 10.87
C GLY A 95 16.81 7.29 10.69
N TYR A 96 16.17 6.79 11.75
CA TYR A 96 15.39 5.55 11.68
C TYR A 96 14.20 5.68 10.73
N TRP A 97 13.47 6.79 10.78
CA TRP A 97 12.37 7.05 9.85
C TRP A 97 12.82 7.06 8.39
N VAL A 98 13.93 7.73 8.06
CA VAL A 98 14.47 7.75 6.69
C VAL A 98 14.82 6.34 6.22
N ILE A 99 15.50 5.55 7.06
CA ILE A 99 15.85 4.16 6.73
C ILE A 99 14.58 3.33 6.54
N ALA A 100 13.60 3.45 7.42
CA ALA A 100 12.32 2.73 7.33
C ALA A 100 11.58 3.07 6.03
N VAL A 101 11.51 4.34 5.64
CA VAL A 101 10.89 4.78 4.38
C VAL A 101 11.62 4.19 3.16
N LEU A 102 12.96 4.20 3.17
CA LEU A 102 13.77 3.64 2.07
C LEU A 102 13.57 2.13 1.94
N VAL A 103 13.65 1.40 3.06
CA VAL A 103 13.43 -0.05 3.09
C VAL A 103 12.00 -0.38 2.65
N ASN A 104 11.00 0.32 3.20
CA ASN A 104 9.60 0.17 2.81
C ASN A 104 9.41 0.41 1.31
N SER A 105 10.02 1.46 0.76
CA SER A 105 9.92 1.77 -0.68
C SER A 105 10.41 0.61 -1.57
N VAL A 106 11.47 -0.08 -1.16
CA VAL A 106 11.97 -1.28 -1.86
C VAL A 106 10.94 -2.41 -1.78
N PHE A 107 10.44 -2.72 -0.59
CA PHE A 107 9.41 -3.76 -0.41
C PHE A 107 8.13 -3.46 -1.20
N VAL A 108 7.66 -2.22 -1.14
CA VAL A 108 6.48 -1.75 -1.87
C VAL A 108 6.68 -1.83 -3.38
N ALA A 109 7.89 -1.57 -3.88
CA ALA A 109 8.22 -1.73 -5.29
C ALA A 109 8.18 -3.22 -5.71
N ILE A 110 8.68 -4.13 -4.87
CA ILE A 110 8.62 -5.58 -5.10
C ILE A 110 7.17 -6.06 -5.11
N VAL A 111 6.36 -5.66 -4.14
CA VAL A 111 4.92 -5.97 -4.10
C VAL A 111 4.21 -5.42 -5.33
N GLY A 112 4.52 -4.18 -5.73
CA GLY A 112 4.02 -3.57 -6.95
C GLY A 112 4.39 -4.35 -8.20
N LEU A 113 5.62 -4.85 -8.29
CA LEU A 113 6.11 -5.68 -9.40
C LEU A 113 5.34 -7.00 -9.49
N ILE A 114 5.20 -7.71 -8.36
CA ILE A 114 4.49 -8.99 -8.28
C ILE A 114 3.03 -8.81 -8.69
N ALA A 115 2.33 -7.86 -8.07
CA ALA A 115 0.92 -7.59 -8.35
C ALA A 115 0.71 -7.13 -9.80
N GLY A 116 1.60 -6.30 -10.34
CA GLY A 116 1.57 -5.87 -11.74
C GLY A 116 1.79 -7.03 -12.72
N ARG A 117 2.69 -7.98 -12.40
CA ARG A 117 2.89 -9.19 -13.22
C ARG A 117 1.65 -10.09 -13.22
N ILE A 118 1.01 -10.26 -12.07
CA ILE A 118 -0.26 -11.00 -11.96
C ILE A 118 -1.35 -10.34 -12.81
N ALA A 119 -1.43 -8.99 -12.81
CA ALA A 119 -2.36 -8.25 -13.66
C ALA A 119 -2.16 -8.54 -15.16
N ILE A 120 -0.91 -8.51 -15.63
CA ILE A 120 -0.57 -8.80 -17.03
C ILE A 120 -0.95 -10.23 -17.40
N TRP A 121 -0.58 -11.20 -16.56
CA TRP A 121 -0.89 -12.61 -16.77
C TRP A 121 -2.41 -12.85 -16.90
N LYS A 122 -3.20 -12.26 -15.99
CA LYS A 122 -4.66 -12.36 -16.02
C LYS A 122 -5.27 -11.75 -17.28
N ASN A 123 -4.73 -10.62 -17.76
CA ASN A 123 -5.24 -9.97 -18.96
C ASN A 123 -4.93 -10.77 -20.23
N LYS A 124 -3.73 -11.37 -20.32
CA LYS A 124 -3.34 -12.26 -21.42
C LYS A 124 -4.27 -13.48 -21.50
N ASN A 125 -4.54 -14.13 -20.38
CA ASN A 125 -5.43 -15.31 -20.35
C ASN A 125 -6.86 -14.97 -20.75
N ARG A 126 -7.35 -13.77 -20.39
CA ARG A 126 -8.71 -13.32 -20.78
C ARG A 126 -8.84 -13.14 -22.29
N ILE A 127 -7.83 -12.57 -22.95
CA ILE A 127 -7.83 -12.37 -24.41
C ILE A 127 -7.81 -13.72 -25.13
N ASN A 128 -6.96 -14.65 -24.68
CA ASN A 128 -6.89 -15.99 -25.27
C ASN A 128 -8.22 -16.74 -25.17
N ALA A 129 -8.91 -16.65 -24.02
CA ALA A 129 -10.21 -17.29 -23.84
C ALA A 129 -11.30 -16.74 -24.78
N GLN A 130 -11.24 -15.45 -25.14
CA GLN A 130 -12.17 -14.83 -26.08
C GLN A 130 -11.90 -15.19 -27.56
N GLN A 131 -10.71 -15.68 -27.88
CA GLN A 131 -10.37 -16.12 -29.24
C GLN A 131 -10.73 -17.57 -29.52
N VAL A 132 -11.01 -18.36 -28.46
CA VAL A 132 -11.33 -19.79 -28.53
C VAL A 132 -12.85 -20.04 -28.40
N ALA A 133 -13.61 -19.03 -27.97
CA ALA A 133 -15.08 -19.05 -27.87
C ALA A 133 -15.73 -18.45 -29.10
#